data_AF-A0A7Y0LW62-F1
#
_entry.id   AF-A0A7Y0LW62-F1
#
_cell.length_a   1.000
_cell.length_b   1.000
_cell.length_c   1.000
_cell.angle_alpha   90.00
_cell.angle_beta   90.00
_cell.angle_gamma   90.00
#
_symmetry.space_group_name_H-M   'P 1'
#
loop_
_entity.id
_entity.type
_entity.pdbx_description
1 polymer ?
#
loop_
_entity_poly.entity_id
_entity_poly.type
_entity_poly.pdbx_seq_one_letter_code
_entity_poly.pdbx_strand_id
1 'polypeptide(L)'
;MTAVADIRSTVGWSLCPHARQKARIRGVSVRSILEVIAAPEVTYSAFDYGHGRFVYQRGDLAIVVIPERRTVVTVLWRRGEQWTDEEFAQRSIAPPARRARYARAM
;
A
#
# COMPACT_ATOMS: atom_id res chain seq x y z
N MET A 1 17.34 -19.62 -5.03
CA MET A 1 16.30 -20.46 -4.41
C MET A 1 15.07 -19.59 -4.19
N THR A 2 14.01 -19.76 -4.97
CA THR A 2 12.77 -19.01 -4.77
C THR A 2 12.11 -19.53 -3.49
N ALA A 3 12.07 -18.73 -2.43
CA ALA A 3 11.29 -19.09 -1.25
C ALA A 3 9.85 -19.35 -1.70
N VAL A 4 9.37 -20.58 -1.49
CA VAL A 4 7.97 -20.91 -1.76
C VAL A 4 7.15 -20.10 -0.78
N ALA A 5 6.31 -19.20 -1.28
CA ALA A 5 5.44 -18.39 -0.44
C ALA A 5 4.50 -19.30 0.35
N ASP A 6 4.63 -19.33 1.67
CA ASP A 6 3.68 -20.02 2.53
C ASP A 6 2.44 -19.13 2.70
N ILE A 7 1.45 -19.32 1.82
CA ILE A 7 0.19 -18.56 1.85
C ILE A 7 -0.55 -18.75 3.19
N ARG A 8 -0.29 -19.82 3.96
CA ARG A 8 -0.93 -19.99 5.28
C ARG A 8 -0.51 -18.90 6.28
N SER A 9 0.68 -18.31 6.09
CA SER A 9 1.13 -17.16 6.89
C SER A 9 0.25 -15.91 6.71
N THR A 10 -0.56 -15.85 5.64
CA THR A 10 -1.43 -14.71 5.33
C THR A 10 -2.82 -14.84 5.93
N VAL A 11 -3.08 -15.84 6.78
CA VAL A 11 -4.38 -15.98 7.48
C VAL A 11 -4.65 -14.73 8.32
N GLY A 12 -5.89 -14.24 8.25
CA GLY A 12 -6.32 -13.02 8.95
C GLY A 12 -5.99 -11.73 8.21
N TRP A 13 -5.34 -11.79 7.04
CA TRP A 13 -5.20 -10.62 6.18
C TRP A 13 -6.50 -10.26 5.48
N SER A 14 -6.78 -8.96 5.39
CA SER A 14 -7.98 -8.44 4.73
C SER A 14 -7.65 -7.29 3.78
N LEU A 15 -8.40 -7.19 2.69
CA LEU A 15 -8.35 -6.05 1.79
C LEU A 15 -9.43 -5.06 2.21
N CYS A 16 -9.04 -3.81 2.42
CA CYS A 16 -10.01 -2.73 2.60
C CYS A 16 -10.81 -2.49 1.29
N PRO A 17 -11.97 -1.79 1.35
CA PRO A 17 -12.77 -1.53 0.16
C PRO A 17 -11.98 -0.87 -0.99
N HIS A 18 -11.10 0.08 -0.67
CA HIS A 18 -10.24 0.75 -1.64
C HIS A 18 -9.26 -0.23 -2.32
N ALA A 19 -8.58 -1.08 -1.55
CA ALA A 19 -7.68 -2.10 -2.08
C ALA A 19 -8.41 -3.07 -3.01
N ARG A 20 -9.63 -3.51 -2.66
CA ARG A 20 -10.44 -4.40 -3.52
C ARG A 20 -10.76 -3.74 -4.85
N GLN A 21 -11.19 -2.47 -4.82
CA GLN A 21 -11.49 -1.71 -6.03
C GLN A 21 -10.24 -1.57 -6.92
N LYS A 22 -9.11 -1.20 -6.33
CA LYS A 22 -7.84 -1.00 -7.03
C LYS A 22 -7.26 -2.30 -7.60
N ALA A 23 -7.41 -3.42 -6.90
CA ALA A 23 -7.06 -4.75 -7.38
C ALA A 23 -7.92 -5.14 -8.60
N ARG A 24 -9.24 -4.93 -8.52
CA ARG A 24 -10.18 -5.20 -9.62
C ARG A 24 -9.84 -4.39 -10.87
N ILE A 25 -9.63 -3.07 -10.72
CA ILE A 25 -9.28 -2.18 -11.86
C ILE A 25 -7.98 -2.63 -12.54
N ARG A 26 -7.01 -3.13 -11.76
CA ARG A 26 -5.69 -3.53 -12.24
C ARG A 26 -5.60 -4.99 -12.67
N GLY A 27 -6.69 -5.76 -12.57
CA GLY A 27 -6.69 -7.20 -12.87
C GLY A 27 -5.82 -8.04 -11.91
N VAL A 28 -5.56 -7.53 -10.70
CA VAL A 28 -4.73 -8.23 -9.71
C VAL A 28 -5.59 -9.20 -8.91
N SER A 29 -5.22 -10.48 -8.91
CA SER A 29 -5.91 -11.50 -8.14
C SER A 29 -5.60 -11.39 -6.64
N VAL A 30 -6.55 -11.80 -5.79
CA VAL A 30 -6.32 -11.89 -4.34
C VAL A 30 -5.13 -12.81 -4.05
N ARG A 31 -4.99 -13.92 -4.77
CA ARG A 31 -3.86 -14.84 -4.61
C ARG A 31 -2.52 -14.13 -4.80
N SER A 32 -2.36 -13.33 -5.85
CA SER A 32 -1.14 -12.57 -6.11
C SER A 32 -0.82 -11.59 -4.97
N ILE A 33 -1.85 -10.96 -4.39
CA ILE A 33 -1.68 -10.08 -3.22
C ILE A 33 -1.18 -10.90 -2.01
N LEU A 34 -1.76 -12.07 -1.75
CA LEU A 34 -1.31 -12.94 -0.67
C LEU A 34 0.12 -13.44 -0.90
N GLU A 35 0.51 -13.72 -2.14
CA GLU A 35 1.87 -14.11 -2.49
C GLU A 35 2.90 -12.99 -2.25
N VAL A 36 2.50 -11.72 -2.39
CA VAL A 36 3.33 -10.56 -1.99
C VAL A 36 3.43 -10.43 -0.47
N ILE A 37 2.34 -10.69 0.26
CA ILE A 37 2.34 -10.67 1.74
C ILE A 37 3.22 -11.78 2.31
N ALA A 38 3.10 -13.00 1.78
CA ALA A 38 3.80 -14.17 2.28
C ALA A 38 5.31 -14.15 2.01
N ALA A 39 5.73 -13.52 0.91
CA ALA A 39 7.13 -13.46 0.51
C ALA A 39 7.44 -12.18 -0.28
N PRO A 40 7.48 -11.00 0.37
CA PRO A 40 7.89 -9.78 -0.29
C PRO A 40 9.39 -9.84 -0.62
N GLU A 41 9.74 -9.42 -1.83
CA GLU A 41 11.13 -9.25 -2.27
C GLU A 41 11.70 -7.92 -1.75
N VAL A 42 10.86 -6.90 -1.68
CA VAL A 42 11.25 -5.57 -1.19
C VAL A 42 10.21 -5.09 -0.18
N THR A 43 10.70 -4.53 0.94
CA THR A 43 9.89 -3.92 1.99
C THR A 43 10.48 -2.57 2.37
N TYR A 44 9.65 -1.53 2.43
CA TYR A 44 10.05 -0.23 2.95
C TYR A 44 8.88 0.50 3.62
N SER A 45 9.17 1.43 4.52
CA SER A 45 8.16 2.22 5.21
C SER A 45 7.48 3.22 4.27
N ALA A 46 6.16 3.35 4.37
CA ALA A 46 5.36 4.35 3.67
C ALA A 46 4.81 5.39 4.66
N PHE A 47 5.66 5.82 5.61
CA PHE A 47 5.26 6.66 6.74
C PHE A 47 4.60 7.98 6.29
N ASP A 48 5.09 8.58 5.21
CA ASP A 48 4.54 9.82 4.63
C ASP A 48 3.07 9.69 4.19
N TYR A 49 2.59 8.47 3.99
CA TYR A 49 1.22 8.18 3.60
C TYR A 49 0.35 7.70 4.77
N GLY A 50 0.87 7.68 6.00
CA GLY A 50 0.14 7.31 7.21
C GLY A 50 0.95 6.38 8.13
N HIS A 51 0.78 6.55 9.43
CA HIS A 51 1.49 5.80 10.46
C HIS A 51 1.30 4.28 10.31
N GLY A 52 2.40 3.52 10.49
CA GLY A 52 2.40 2.05 10.47
C GLY A 52 2.20 1.44 9.08
N ARG A 53 2.30 2.24 8.00
CA ARG A 53 2.18 1.74 6.63
C ARG A 53 3.51 1.28 6.08
N PHE A 54 3.48 0.15 5.39
CA PHE A 54 4.63 -0.42 4.68
C PHE A 54 4.23 -0.70 3.24
N VAL A 55 5.19 -0.60 2.33
CA VAL A 55 5.08 -1.15 0.99
C VAL A 55 5.73 -2.53 1.00
N TYR A 56 4.96 -3.54 0.61
CA TYR A 56 5.47 -4.86 0.28
C TYR A 56 5.43 -5.02 -1.23
N GLN A 57 6.51 -5.50 -1.83
CA GLN A 57 6.61 -5.65 -3.27
C GLN A 57 7.19 -7.00 -3.64
N ARG A 58 6.67 -7.56 -4.73
CA ARG A 58 7.18 -8.76 -5.37
C ARG A 58 7.06 -8.62 -6.89
N GLY A 59 8.17 -8.68 -7.61
CA GLY A 59 8.23 -8.32 -9.02
C GLY A 59 7.67 -6.92 -9.26
N ASP A 60 6.72 -6.82 -10.19
CA ASP A 60 6.07 -5.57 -10.56
C ASP A 60 4.86 -5.23 -9.68
N LEU A 61 4.47 -6.10 -8.75
CA LEU A 61 3.32 -5.87 -7.88
C LEU A 61 3.76 -5.27 -6.54
N ALA A 62 3.26 -4.08 -6.22
CA ALA A 62 3.43 -3.43 -4.93
C ALA A 62 2.08 -3.29 -4.21
N ILE A 63 2.08 -3.53 -2.90
CA ILE A 63 0.91 -3.35 -2.04
C ILE A 63 1.30 -2.49 -0.85
N VAL A 64 0.40 -1.59 -0.46
CA VAL A 64 0.54 -0.84 0.79
C VAL A 64 -0.25 -1.57 1.86
N VAL A 65 0.40 -1.86 2.98
CA VAL A 65 -0.15 -2.64 4.08
C VAL A 65 0.00 -1.92 5.41
N ILE A 66 -0.83 -2.31 6.38
CA ILE A 66 -0.64 -2.04 7.80
C ILE A 66 -0.44 -3.41 8.47
N PRO A 67 0.80 -3.86 8.69
CA PRO A 67 1.08 -5.22 9.16
C PRO A 67 0.45 -5.54 10.51
N GLU A 68 0.49 -4.60 11.45
CA GLU A 68 -0.12 -4.75 12.79
C GLU A 68 -1.62 -5.04 12.73
N ARG A 69 -2.31 -4.51 11.71
CA ARG A 69 -3.74 -4.69 11.48
C ARG A 69 -4.05 -5.75 10.43
N ARG A 70 -3.03 -6.41 9.87
CA ARG A 70 -3.13 -7.35 8.75
C ARG A 70 -4.05 -6.83 7.63
N THR A 71 -3.88 -5.56 7.28
CA THR A 71 -4.78 -4.88 6.34
C THR A 71 -4.02 -4.42 5.11
N VAL A 72 -4.53 -4.76 3.93
CA VAL A 72 -4.09 -4.21 2.64
C VAL A 72 -4.87 -2.93 2.37
N VAL A 73 -4.15 -1.83 2.22
CA VAL A 73 -4.68 -0.47 2.01
C VAL A 73 -4.87 -0.17 0.53
N THR A 74 -3.89 -0.51 -0.31
CA THR A 74 -3.98 -0.33 -1.77
C THR A 74 -3.05 -1.27 -2.52
N VAL A 75 -3.27 -1.38 -3.83
CA VAL A 75 -2.52 -2.23 -4.77
C VAL A 75 -2.08 -1.39 -5.96
N LEU A 76 -0.80 -1.49 -6.32
CA LEU A 76 -0.11 -0.67 -7.31
C LEU A 76 0.74 -1.56 -8.24
N TRP A 77 0.86 -1.17 -9.51
CA TRP A 77 1.87 -1.72 -10.40
C TRP A 77 3.11 -0.84 -10.32
N ARG A 78 4.27 -1.45 -10.16
CA ARG A 78 5.56 -0.80 -10.34
C ARG A 78 5.87 -0.78 -11.83
N ARG A 79 5.54 0.31 -12.52
CA ARG A 79 6.22 0.65 -13.78
C ARG A 79 7.51 1.38 -13.40
N GLY A 80 8.63 1.09 -14.08
CA GLY A 80 9.99 1.49 -13.67
C GLY A 80 10.15 2.97 -13.27
N GLU A 81 11.10 3.23 -12.35
CA GLU A 81 11.54 4.50 -11.70
C GLU A 81 10.58 5.66 -11.40
N GLN A 82 9.37 5.72 -11.93
CA GLN A 82 8.41 6.79 -11.69
C GLN A 82 7.01 6.22 -11.44
N TRP A 83 6.43 6.68 -10.33
CA TRP A 83 4.99 6.68 -10.17
C TRP A 83 4.37 7.42 -11.36
N THR A 84 3.40 6.82 -12.04
CA THR A 84 2.76 7.46 -13.20
C THR A 84 2.01 8.73 -12.77
N ASP A 85 2.09 9.79 -13.59
CA ASP A 85 1.56 11.15 -13.32
C ASP A 85 0.09 11.18 -12.85
N GLU A 86 -0.76 10.23 -13.24
CA GLU A 86 -2.16 10.16 -12.80
C GLU A 86 -2.32 9.76 -11.31
N GLU A 87 -1.34 9.03 -10.76
CA GLU A 87 -1.28 8.68 -9.33
C GLU A 87 -0.67 9.81 -8.47
N PHE A 88 0.16 10.67 -9.08
CA PHE A 88 0.70 11.87 -8.46
C PHE A 88 -0.31 13.03 -8.48
N ALA A 89 -0.96 13.28 -9.63
CA ALA A 89 -1.92 14.38 -9.81
C ALA A 89 -3.15 14.29 -8.89
N GLN A 90 -3.62 13.09 -8.55
CA GLN A 90 -4.72 12.92 -7.58
C GLN A 90 -4.31 13.21 -6.12
N ARG A 91 -3.01 13.21 -5.79
CA ARG A 91 -2.51 13.49 -4.43
C ARG A 91 -2.14 14.96 -4.22
N SER A 92 -1.91 15.73 -5.28
CA SER A 92 -1.53 17.15 -5.20
C SER A 92 -2.73 18.12 -5.11
N ILE A 93 -3.98 17.63 -5.27
CA ILE A 93 -5.19 18.49 -5.40
C ILE A 93 -5.90 18.77 -4.06
N ALA A 94 -5.50 18.15 -2.94
CA ALA A 94 -6.05 18.51 -1.63
C ALA A 94 -5.02 19.32 -0.80
N PRO A 95 -5.07 20.67 -0.81
CA PRO A 95 -4.48 21.40 0.30
C PRO A 95 -5.25 21.01 1.58
N PRO A 96 -4.60 20.82 2.73
CA PRO A 96 -5.32 20.49 3.96
C PRO A 96 -6.26 21.64 4.33
N ALA A 97 -7.57 21.37 4.24
CA ALA A 97 -8.61 22.27 4.70
C ALA A 97 -8.69 22.26 6.24
N ARG A 98 -8.06 23.31 6.81
CA ARG A 98 -8.44 24.13 7.97
C ARG A 98 -8.37 23.59 9.43
N ARG A 99 -7.51 24.32 10.16
CA ARG A 99 -7.74 25.05 11.45
C ARG A 99 -7.90 24.25 12.75
N ALA A 100 -6.97 24.49 13.68
CA ALA A 100 -7.30 24.91 15.03
C ALA A 100 -6.19 25.81 15.61
N ARG A 101 -6.62 26.92 16.22
CA ARG A 101 -5.82 27.88 17.01
C ARG A 101 -5.21 27.20 18.23
N TYR A 102 -3.97 27.56 18.57
CA TYR A 102 -3.34 27.78 19.90
C TYR A 102 -1.87 28.13 19.55
N ALA A 103 -1.13 29.08 20.10
CA ALA A 103 -1.29 30.03 21.19
C ALA A 103 -0.28 31.18 20.98
N ARG A 104 -0.38 32.16 21.87
CA ARG A 104 0.26 33.48 22.00
C ARG A 104 1.77 33.41 22.36
N ALA A 105 2.43 34.58 22.27
CA ALA A 105 3.81 34.98 22.67
C ALA A 105 4.81 34.92 21.50
N MET A 106 5.56 35.98 21.15
CA MET A 106 6.10 37.11 21.92
C MET A 106 6.05 38.40 21.09
#